data_AF-A0AAV4INT2-F1
#
_entry.id   AF-A0AAV4INT2-F1
#
_cell.length_a   1.000
_cell.length_b   1.000
_cell.length_c   1.000
_cell.angle_alpha   90.00
_cell.angle_beta   90.00
_cell.angle_gamma   90.00
#
_symmetry.space_group_name_H-M   'P 1'
#
loop_
_entity.id
_entity.type
_entity.pdbx_description
1 polymer ?
#
loop_
_entity_poly.entity_id
_entity_poly.type
_entity_poly.pdbx_seq_one_letter_code
_entity_poly.pdbx_strand_id
1 'polypeptide(L)'
;MTGLDLVARLCGGNLQHCQVGSCEITLDPGPIGAGQFVADTGTAGSICLLMQVAVPCLLFASADCSLTLKGGTNCDMAPQIDYTTMVFKPMAEKFGMHFDLDIRRRGYFPKGGGEVVVTSHPSSGLVAVPDALIERGEVVRVYSRSFVAGNLPPHVSTPAEDTGRAAVTELLDAASSGGAVDQYLQDQLILLMALAKGQSRMLCGPLTLHTQTAIHIARLLTKAEFSLEHIDSEEGKETCMLVCEGIGHINSHLQLPAESS
;
A
#
# COMPACT_ATOMS: atom_id res chain seq x y z
N MET A 1 6.57 -3.38 -15.99
CA MET A 1 5.93 -2.46 -16.97
C MET A 1 4.42 -2.37 -16.79
N THR A 2 3.73 -3.49 -16.51
CA THR A 2 2.27 -3.52 -16.28
C THR A 2 1.73 -2.44 -15.34
N GLY A 3 2.44 -2.08 -14.27
CA GLY A 3 2.01 -1.00 -13.37
C GLY A 3 1.98 0.38 -14.02
N LEU A 4 2.98 0.72 -14.83
CA LEU A 4 3.03 2.01 -15.54
C LEU A 4 2.00 2.08 -16.65
N ASP A 5 1.82 0.99 -17.41
CA ASP A 5 0.76 0.86 -18.41
C ASP A 5 -0.64 1.04 -17.77
N LEU A 6 -0.85 0.40 -16.60
CA LEU A 6 -2.08 0.55 -15.85
C LEU A 6 -2.32 2.02 -15.49
N VAL A 7 -1.36 2.72 -14.88
CA VAL A 7 -1.53 4.13 -14.52
C VAL A 7 -1.82 5.00 -15.75
N ALA A 8 -1.07 4.82 -16.84
CA ALA A 8 -1.30 5.56 -18.07
C ALA A 8 -2.74 5.36 -18.58
N ARG A 9 -3.27 4.13 -18.51
CA ARG A 9 -4.65 3.82 -18.87
C ARG A 9 -5.68 4.40 -17.89
N LEU A 10 -5.38 4.41 -16.59
CA LEU A 10 -6.25 5.01 -15.58
C LEU A 10 -6.44 6.51 -15.82
N CYS A 11 -5.39 7.21 -16.24
CA CYS A 11 -5.41 8.66 -16.45
C CYS A 11 -5.53 9.10 -17.91
N GLY A 12 -5.71 8.16 -18.86
CA GLY A 12 -5.67 8.46 -20.29
C GLY A 12 -4.36 9.17 -20.73
N GLY A 13 -3.28 8.95 -19.99
CA GLY A 13 -1.98 9.60 -20.16
C GLY A 13 -1.13 9.00 -21.27
N ASN A 14 -0.11 9.74 -21.68
CA ASN A 14 0.85 9.31 -22.70
C ASN A 14 2.08 8.65 -22.05
N LEU A 15 2.35 7.40 -22.40
CA LEU A 15 3.48 6.63 -21.88
C LEU A 15 4.46 6.31 -23.02
N GLN A 16 5.69 6.79 -22.89
CA GLN A 16 6.75 6.60 -23.88
C GLN A 16 7.90 5.78 -23.30
N HIS A 17 8.55 5.02 -24.18
CA HIS A 17 9.76 4.25 -23.86
C HIS A 17 9.61 3.19 -22.76
N CYS A 18 8.37 2.78 -22.43
CA CYS A 18 8.09 1.71 -21.47
C CYS A 18 8.24 0.32 -22.13
N GLN A 19 9.49 -0.05 -22.42
CA GLN A 19 9.85 -1.37 -22.98
C GLN A 19 11.05 -1.97 -22.27
N VAL A 20 11.19 -3.30 -22.33
CA VAL A 20 12.33 -4.00 -21.71
C VAL A 20 13.65 -3.51 -22.32
N GLY A 21 14.62 -3.22 -21.46
CA GLY A 21 15.92 -2.68 -21.87
C GLY A 21 15.94 -1.16 -22.03
N SER A 22 14.82 -0.46 -21.82
CA SER A 22 14.85 1.01 -21.78
C SER A 22 15.57 1.51 -20.52
N CYS A 23 16.35 2.58 -20.68
CA CYS A 23 16.99 3.32 -19.58
C CYS A 23 16.23 4.59 -19.19
N GLU A 24 15.18 4.92 -19.96
CA GLU A 24 14.36 6.12 -19.76
C GLU A 24 12.90 5.78 -19.99
N ILE A 25 12.02 6.39 -19.19
CA ILE A 25 10.57 6.27 -19.32
C ILE A 25 9.98 7.66 -19.11
N THR A 26 9.03 8.05 -19.96
CA THR A 26 8.29 9.30 -19.80
C THR A 26 6.81 8.99 -19.68
N LEU A 27 6.19 9.47 -18.60
CA LEU A 27 4.74 9.41 -18.38
C LEU A 27 4.22 10.83 -18.24
N ASP A 28 3.33 11.22 -19.16
CA ASP A 28 2.57 12.46 -19.11
C ASP A 28 1.11 12.12 -18.71
N PRO A 29 0.73 12.28 -17.43
CA PRO A 29 -0.58 11.84 -16.94
C PRO A 29 -1.69 12.81 -17.37
N GLY A 30 -2.81 12.26 -17.81
CA GLY A 30 -4.05 13.01 -18.02
C GLY A 30 -4.97 13.01 -16.78
N PRO A 31 -6.23 13.45 -16.92
CA PRO A 31 -7.24 13.35 -15.88
C PRO A 31 -7.57 11.89 -15.52
N ILE A 32 -7.79 11.61 -14.23
CA ILE A 32 -8.16 10.27 -13.76
C ILE A 32 -9.55 9.91 -14.31
N GLY A 33 -9.61 8.82 -15.06
CA GLY A 33 -10.86 8.25 -15.57
C GLY A 33 -11.58 7.42 -14.50
N ALA A 34 -12.87 7.14 -14.75
CA ALA A 34 -13.66 6.21 -13.97
C ALA A 34 -14.14 5.04 -14.83
N GLY A 35 -14.30 3.85 -14.22
CA GLY A 35 -14.84 2.67 -14.90
C GLY A 35 -14.15 1.37 -14.51
N GLN A 36 -14.06 0.47 -15.49
CA GLN A 36 -13.49 -0.87 -15.31
C GLN A 36 -12.11 -0.99 -15.94
N PHE A 37 -11.16 -1.48 -15.17
CA PHE A 37 -9.78 -1.66 -15.58
C PHE A 37 -9.32 -3.09 -15.34
N VAL A 38 -8.43 -3.56 -16.22
CA VAL A 38 -7.83 -4.89 -16.12
C VAL A 38 -6.33 -4.76 -16.29
N ALA A 39 -5.60 -5.35 -15.34
CA ALA A 39 -4.15 -5.48 -15.42
C ALA A 39 -3.75 -6.94 -15.19
N ASP A 40 -3.07 -7.51 -16.17
CA ASP A 40 -2.55 -8.86 -16.13
C ASP A 40 -1.02 -8.81 -16.24
N THR A 41 -0.34 -9.37 -15.24
CA THR A 41 1.12 -9.47 -15.24
C THR A 41 1.63 -10.55 -16.20
N GLY A 42 0.77 -11.45 -16.68
CA GLY A 42 1.11 -12.60 -17.52
C GLY A 42 2.03 -13.64 -16.85
N THR A 43 2.39 -13.41 -15.59
CA THR A 43 3.40 -14.13 -14.82
C THR A 43 2.97 -14.19 -13.34
N ALA A 44 3.88 -14.59 -12.44
CA ALA A 44 3.69 -14.47 -11.00
C ALA A 44 3.99 -13.05 -10.46
N GLY A 45 3.85 -12.01 -11.26
CA GLY A 45 4.04 -10.62 -10.81
C GLY A 45 3.01 -10.24 -9.73
N SER A 46 3.44 -9.49 -8.70
CA SER A 46 2.58 -9.18 -7.54
C SER A 46 1.42 -8.27 -7.91
N ILE A 47 0.19 -8.74 -7.68
CA ILE A 47 -1.00 -7.91 -7.82
C ILE A 47 -1.07 -6.82 -6.74
N CYS A 48 -0.46 -7.05 -5.56
CA CYS A 48 -0.47 -6.09 -4.48
C CYS A 48 0.33 -4.84 -4.85
N LEU A 49 1.42 -5.00 -5.60
CA LEU A 49 2.18 -3.87 -6.16
C LEU A 49 1.37 -3.11 -7.22
N LEU A 50 0.63 -3.82 -8.09
CA LEU A 50 -0.28 -3.16 -9.04
C LEU A 50 -1.35 -2.35 -8.32
N MET A 51 -1.92 -2.91 -7.25
CA MET A 51 -2.92 -2.26 -6.42
C MET A 51 -2.35 -1.02 -5.71
N GLN A 52 -1.14 -1.09 -5.14
CA GLN A 52 -0.49 0.05 -4.49
C GLN A 52 -0.28 1.24 -5.43
N VAL A 53 -0.06 0.98 -6.72
CA VAL A 53 0.11 2.03 -7.73
C VAL A 53 -1.25 2.55 -8.23
N ALA A 54 -2.27 1.71 -8.31
CA ALA A 54 -3.55 2.05 -8.94
C ALA A 54 -4.60 2.64 -7.98
N VAL A 55 -4.78 2.04 -6.79
CA VAL A 55 -5.88 2.41 -5.88
C VAL A 55 -5.75 3.85 -5.36
N PRO A 56 -4.56 4.38 -5.02
CA PRO A 56 -4.43 5.79 -4.65
C PRO A 56 -4.89 6.76 -5.74
N CYS A 57 -4.71 6.42 -7.03
CA CYS A 57 -5.24 7.22 -8.13
C CYS A 57 -6.78 7.11 -8.20
N LEU A 58 -7.31 5.88 -8.12
CA LEU A 58 -8.75 5.63 -8.24
C LEU A 58 -9.58 6.26 -7.08
N LEU A 59 -8.96 6.53 -5.94
CA LEU A 59 -9.58 7.29 -4.85
C LEU A 59 -10.04 8.70 -5.28
N PHE A 60 -9.36 9.29 -6.26
CA PHE A 60 -9.67 10.62 -6.78
C PHE A 60 -10.38 10.58 -8.14
N ALA A 61 -10.96 9.43 -8.51
CA ALA A 61 -11.81 9.31 -9.68
C ALA A 61 -13.17 10.01 -9.47
N SER A 62 -13.93 10.17 -10.55
CA SER A 62 -15.26 10.80 -10.51
C SER A 62 -16.40 9.86 -10.07
N ALA A 63 -16.16 8.55 -10.07
CA ALA A 63 -17.13 7.52 -9.69
C ALA A 63 -16.43 6.22 -9.28
N ASP A 64 -17.18 5.31 -8.65
CA ASP A 64 -16.71 3.97 -8.28
C ASP A 64 -16.03 3.25 -9.46
N CYS A 65 -14.87 2.66 -9.18
CA CYS A 65 -14.06 1.98 -10.17
C CYS A 65 -13.86 0.52 -9.80
N SER A 66 -13.83 -0.36 -10.80
CA SER A 66 -13.51 -1.77 -10.62
C SER A 66 -12.20 -2.10 -11.32
N LEU A 67 -11.26 -2.70 -10.58
CA LEU A 67 -9.95 -3.07 -11.06
C LEU A 67 -9.75 -4.57 -10.90
N THR A 68 -9.70 -5.30 -12.02
CA THR A 68 -9.40 -6.73 -12.03
C THR A 68 -7.89 -6.94 -12.21
N LEU A 69 -7.25 -7.51 -11.19
CA LEU A 69 -5.81 -7.75 -11.15
C LEU A 69 -5.50 -9.24 -11.28
N LYS A 70 -4.62 -9.59 -12.21
CA LYS A 70 -4.20 -10.97 -12.49
C LYS A 70 -2.69 -11.14 -12.35
N GLY A 71 -2.29 -12.12 -11.55
CA GLY A 71 -0.87 -12.35 -11.23
C GLY A 71 -0.65 -13.21 -9.99
N GLY A 72 0.44 -13.01 -9.28
CA GLY A 72 0.66 -13.63 -7.98
C GLY A 72 0.00 -12.83 -6.85
N THR A 73 -0.76 -13.53 -5.99
CA THR A 73 -1.37 -12.97 -4.77
C THR A 73 -0.45 -13.08 -3.57
N ASN A 74 0.48 -14.04 -3.61
CA ASN A 74 1.47 -14.30 -2.60
C ASN A 74 2.80 -14.51 -3.36
N CYS A 75 3.61 -13.46 -3.42
CA CYS A 75 4.88 -13.42 -4.13
C CYS A 75 6.00 -13.13 -3.13
N ASP A 76 7.18 -13.68 -3.39
CA ASP A 76 8.37 -13.33 -2.62
C ASP A 76 8.71 -11.85 -2.81
N MET A 77 9.25 -11.22 -1.75
CA MET A 77 9.68 -9.81 -1.75
C MET A 77 8.57 -8.80 -2.10
N ALA A 78 7.31 -9.18 -1.98
CA ALA A 78 6.17 -8.28 -2.15
C ALA A 78 5.09 -8.58 -1.09
N PRO A 79 4.26 -7.58 -0.73
CA PRO A 79 3.17 -7.79 0.21
C PRO A 79 2.22 -8.88 -0.28
N GLN A 80 1.86 -9.79 0.62
CA GLN A 80 0.85 -10.80 0.37
C GLN A 80 -0.55 -10.18 0.41
N ILE A 81 -1.51 -10.75 -0.33
CA ILE A 81 -2.89 -10.25 -0.35
C ILE A 81 -3.55 -10.22 1.03
N ASP A 82 -3.17 -11.15 1.91
CA ASP A 82 -3.65 -11.21 3.29
C ASP A 82 -3.13 -10.03 4.12
N TYR A 83 -1.88 -9.63 3.92
CA TYR A 83 -1.31 -8.44 4.55
C TYR A 83 -2.08 -7.19 4.11
N THR A 84 -2.38 -7.07 2.82
CA THR A 84 -3.22 -5.98 2.32
C THR A 84 -4.59 -5.97 3.00
N THR A 85 -5.25 -7.12 3.08
CA THR A 85 -6.63 -7.21 3.59
C THR A 85 -6.71 -6.98 5.10
N MET A 86 -5.74 -7.51 5.85
CA MET A 86 -5.80 -7.57 7.32
C MET A 86 -4.99 -6.46 8.00
N VAL A 87 -4.00 -5.87 7.33
CA VAL A 87 -3.09 -4.85 7.89
C VAL A 87 -3.26 -3.52 7.19
N PHE A 88 -3.03 -3.46 5.87
CA PHE A 88 -3.06 -2.19 5.14
C PHE A 88 -4.48 -1.60 5.03
N LYS A 89 -5.48 -2.37 4.57
CA LYS A 89 -6.86 -1.87 4.36
C LYS A 89 -7.43 -1.23 5.63
N PRO A 90 -7.40 -1.85 6.82
CA PRO A 90 -7.93 -1.23 8.04
C PRO A 90 -7.24 0.08 8.40
N MET A 91 -5.95 0.23 8.07
CA MET A 91 -5.22 1.49 8.31
C MET A 91 -5.55 2.54 7.26
N ALA A 92 -5.63 2.15 5.98
CA ALA A 92 -6.02 3.03 4.90
C ALA A 92 -7.44 3.61 5.11
N GLU A 93 -8.38 2.79 5.59
CA GLU A 93 -9.75 3.24 5.92
C GLU A 93 -9.77 4.32 7.01
N LYS A 94 -8.83 4.33 7.96
CA LYS A 94 -8.72 5.42 8.96
C LYS A 94 -8.39 6.77 8.31
N PHE A 95 -7.70 6.77 7.18
CA PHE A 95 -7.44 7.97 6.38
C PHE A 95 -8.62 8.34 5.46
N GLY A 96 -9.68 7.55 5.40
CA GLY A 96 -10.80 7.72 4.47
C GLY A 96 -10.57 7.11 3.09
N MET A 97 -9.59 6.22 2.94
CA MET A 97 -9.38 5.44 1.72
C MET A 97 -10.22 4.16 1.76
N HIS A 98 -11.33 4.15 1.01
CA HIS A 98 -12.28 3.02 1.01
C HIS A 98 -12.18 2.20 -0.28
N PHE A 99 -11.98 0.90 -0.12
CA PHE A 99 -11.99 -0.05 -1.22
C PHE A 99 -12.32 -1.47 -0.74
N ASP A 100 -12.96 -2.24 -1.61
CA ASP A 100 -13.28 -3.65 -1.38
C ASP A 100 -12.38 -4.57 -2.19
N LEU A 101 -12.16 -5.77 -1.63
CA LEU A 101 -11.31 -6.80 -2.21
C LEU A 101 -12.10 -8.11 -2.31
N ASP A 102 -12.32 -8.57 -3.53
CA ASP A 102 -12.86 -9.89 -3.85
C ASP A 102 -11.74 -10.81 -4.34
N ILE A 103 -11.26 -11.71 -3.46
CA ILE A 103 -10.20 -12.67 -3.78
C ILE A 103 -10.82 -13.89 -4.46
N ARG A 104 -10.97 -13.83 -5.79
CA ARG A 104 -11.56 -14.91 -6.59
C ARG A 104 -10.66 -16.13 -6.71
N ARG A 105 -9.34 -15.89 -6.85
CA ARG A 105 -8.36 -16.98 -6.96
C ARG A 105 -7.01 -16.55 -6.41
N ARG A 106 -6.38 -17.42 -5.61
CA ARG A 106 -4.98 -17.24 -5.19
C ARG A 106 -4.01 -17.69 -6.27
N GLY A 107 -2.92 -16.96 -6.42
CA GLY A 107 -1.86 -17.20 -7.40
C GLY A 107 -0.51 -17.23 -6.73
N TYR A 108 0.25 -18.31 -6.96
CA TYR A 108 1.55 -18.53 -6.36
C TYR A 108 2.61 -18.68 -7.46
N PHE A 109 3.85 -18.31 -7.13
CA PHE A 109 5.00 -18.60 -8.00
C PHE A 109 5.09 -20.13 -8.29
N PRO A 110 5.53 -20.57 -9.49
CA PRO A 110 5.97 -19.78 -10.65
C PRO A 110 4.86 -19.37 -11.61
N LYS A 111 3.69 -20.02 -11.55
CA LYS A 111 2.62 -19.83 -12.56
C LYS A 111 1.80 -18.56 -12.33
N GLY A 112 1.71 -18.08 -11.10
CA GLY A 112 0.81 -16.99 -10.72
C GLY A 112 -0.64 -17.37 -10.98
N GLY A 113 -1.36 -16.53 -11.73
CA GLY A 113 -2.73 -16.79 -12.17
C GLY A 113 -3.80 -16.51 -11.11
N GLY A 114 -3.45 -15.92 -9.99
CA GLY A 114 -4.42 -15.38 -9.05
C GLY A 114 -5.24 -14.26 -9.71
N GLU A 115 -6.45 -14.06 -9.20
CA GLU A 115 -7.38 -13.04 -9.64
C GLU A 115 -8.00 -12.39 -8.41
N VAL A 116 -7.86 -11.08 -8.32
CA VAL A 116 -8.50 -10.24 -7.31
C VAL A 116 -9.22 -9.11 -8.01
N VAL A 117 -10.46 -8.86 -7.61
CA VAL A 117 -11.21 -7.68 -8.03
C VAL A 117 -11.21 -6.67 -6.90
N VAL A 118 -10.69 -5.48 -7.19
CA VAL A 118 -10.70 -4.33 -6.29
C VAL A 118 -11.82 -3.40 -6.72
N THR A 119 -12.72 -3.05 -5.80
CA THR A 119 -13.71 -1.98 -6.02
C THR A 119 -13.24 -0.77 -5.23
N SER A 120 -12.87 0.32 -5.91
CA SER A 120 -12.44 1.56 -5.27
C SER A 120 -13.62 2.52 -5.19
N HIS A 121 -13.81 3.12 -4.02
CA HIS A 121 -14.83 4.14 -3.78
C HIS A 121 -14.14 5.51 -3.69
N PRO A 122 -14.47 6.46 -4.58
CA PRO A 122 -13.88 7.78 -4.53
C PRO A 122 -14.15 8.50 -3.21
N SER A 123 -13.16 9.27 -2.76
CA SER A 123 -13.27 10.13 -1.58
C SER A 123 -13.17 11.59 -2.00
N SER A 124 -13.84 12.49 -1.26
CA SER A 124 -13.67 13.93 -1.42
C SER A 124 -12.27 14.40 -1.03
N GLY A 125 -11.55 13.62 -0.21
CA GLY A 125 -10.21 13.90 0.28
C GLY A 125 -9.87 13.00 1.46
N LEU A 126 -8.58 12.81 1.73
CA LEU A 126 -8.11 12.02 2.87
C LEU A 126 -8.09 12.86 4.15
N VAL A 127 -8.26 12.20 5.29
CA VAL A 127 -8.21 12.82 6.63
C VAL A 127 -6.98 12.35 7.39
N ALA A 128 -6.38 13.26 8.15
CA ALA A 128 -5.21 12.93 8.94
C ALA A 128 -5.59 12.06 10.16
N VAL A 129 -4.63 11.25 10.62
CA VAL A 129 -4.77 10.38 11.80
C VAL A 129 -3.77 10.82 12.89
N PRO A 130 -4.13 11.81 13.73
CA PRO A 130 -3.17 12.38 14.70
C PRO A 130 -2.89 11.45 15.89
N ASP A 131 -3.86 10.63 16.30
CA ASP A 131 -3.79 9.86 17.55
C ASP A 131 -3.85 8.34 17.35
N ALA A 132 -4.13 7.86 16.14
CA ALA A 132 -4.43 6.45 15.92
C ALA A 132 -3.20 5.53 15.90
N LEU A 133 -2.00 6.11 15.72
CA LEU A 133 -0.74 5.39 15.49
C LEU A 133 0.41 5.93 16.36
N ILE A 134 0.11 6.67 17.43
CA ILE A 134 1.14 7.29 18.29
C ILE A 134 1.59 6.41 19.46
N GLU A 135 0.86 5.32 19.71
CA GLU A 135 1.15 4.34 20.76
C GLU A 135 1.09 2.93 20.18
N ARG A 136 2.01 2.06 20.60
CA ARG A 136 2.05 0.65 20.17
C ARG A 136 0.87 -0.17 20.73
N GLY A 137 0.44 0.15 21.95
CA GLY A 137 -0.53 -0.64 22.70
C GLY A 137 -0.01 -2.03 23.10
N GLU A 138 -0.91 -2.83 23.69
CA GLU A 138 -0.63 -4.19 24.13
C GLU A 138 -1.13 -5.23 23.13
N VAL A 139 -0.34 -6.30 22.92
CA VAL A 139 -0.75 -7.42 22.08
C VAL A 139 -1.74 -8.30 22.85
N VAL A 140 -3.02 -8.20 22.49
CA VAL A 140 -4.10 -8.96 23.16
C VAL A 140 -4.36 -10.34 22.55
N ARG A 141 -4.03 -10.54 21.27
CA ARG A 141 -4.28 -11.80 20.57
C ARG A 141 -3.41 -11.93 19.32
N VAL A 142 -3.02 -13.17 19.03
CA VAL A 142 -2.33 -13.54 17.78
C VAL A 142 -3.18 -14.59 17.06
N TYR A 143 -3.38 -14.42 15.76
CA TYR A 143 -4.03 -15.39 14.88
C TYR A 143 -3.08 -15.80 13.77
N SER A 144 -3.23 -17.03 13.27
CA SER A 144 -2.51 -17.49 12.09
C SER A 144 -3.47 -18.09 11.07
N ARG A 145 -3.13 -17.92 9.79
CA ARG A 145 -3.75 -18.60 8.66
C ARG A 145 -2.65 -19.10 7.76
N SER A 146 -2.75 -20.36 7.34
CA SER A 146 -1.82 -20.97 6.40
C SER A 146 -2.57 -21.38 5.15
N PHE A 147 -1.96 -21.10 4.00
CA PHE A 147 -2.47 -21.47 2.69
C PHE A 147 -1.40 -22.25 1.95
N VAL A 148 -1.81 -23.23 1.15
CA VAL A 148 -0.90 -24.05 0.34
C VAL A 148 -1.24 -23.88 -1.13
N ALA A 149 -0.21 -23.74 -1.96
CA ALA A 149 -0.34 -23.63 -3.42
C ALA A 149 -0.75 -24.96 -4.09
N GLY A 150 -0.93 -26.03 -3.31
CA GLY A 150 -1.16 -27.38 -3.80
C GLY A 150 0.13 -28.05 -4.26
N ASN A 151 0.10 -28.66 -5.45
CA ASN A 151 1.23 -29.44 -5.96
C ASN A 151 2.30 -28.53 -6.60
N LEU A 152 3.34 -28.19 -5.83
CA LEU A 152 4.51 -27.45 -6.30
C LEU A 152 5.68 -28.38 -6.61
N PRO A 153 6.51 -28.08 -7.63
CA PRO A 153 7.76 -28.78 -7.83
C PRO A 153 8.67 -28.68 -6.58
N PRO A 154 9.39 -29.75 -6.18
CA PRO A 154 10.20 -29.75 -4.95
C PRO A 154 11.24 -28.64 -4.86
N HIS A 155 11.75 -28.17 -6.01
CA HIS A 155 12.78 -27.13 -6.08
C HIS A 155 12.24 -25.70 -5.84
N VAL A 156 10.92 -25.50 -5.82
CA VAL A 156 10.27 -24.21 -5.49
C VAL A 156 9.40 -24.29 -4.24
N SER A 157 9.34 -25.46 -3.57
CA SER A 157 8.57 -25.64 -2.34
C SER A 157 9.45 -25.47 -1.11
N THR A 158 8.93 -24.78 -0.10
CA THR A 158 9.56 -24.66 1.22
C THR A 158 8.79 -25.56 2.21
N PRO A 159 9.48 -26.31 3.09
CA PRO A 159 8.82 -27.05 4.16
C PRO A 159 7.90 -26.17 5.01
N ALA A 160 6.80 -26.75 5.49
CA ALA A 160 5.78 -26.00 6.23
C ALA A 160 6.33 -25.48 7.57
N GLU A 161 7.20 -26.25 8.22
CA GLU A 161 7.89 -25.90 9.45
C GLU A 161 8.84 -24.71 9.29
N ASP A 162 9.50 -24.59 8.14
CA ASP A 162 10.41 -23.49 7.82
C ASP A 162 9.63 -22.22 7.52
N THR A 163 8.56 -22.35 6.74
CA THR A 163 7.62 -21.26 6.44
C THR A 163 6.98 -20.73 7.74
N GLY A 164 6.52 -21.63 8.61
CA GLY A 164 5.92 -21.27 9.89
C GLY A 164 6.92 -20.57 10.82
N ARG A 165 8.16 -21.08 10.88
CA ARG A 165 9.23 -20.47 11.68
C ARG A 165 9.57 -19.07 11.18
N ALA A 166 9.72 -18.88 9.87
CA ALA A 166 9.98 -17.58 9.27
C ALA A 166 8.87 -16.56 9.59
N ALA A 167 7.60 -16.95 9.44
CA ALA A 167 6.47 -16.08 9.75
C ALA A 167 6.42 -15.67 11.24
N VAL A 168 6.75 -16.59 12.17
CA VAL A 168 6.82 -16.27 13.60
C VAL A 168 7.99 -15.35 13.91
N THR A 169 9.15 -15.57 13.31
CA THR A 169 10.31 -14.68 13.46
C THR A 169 9.97 -13.27 13.00
N GLU A 170 9.40 -13.11 11.81
CA GLU A 170 8.98 -11.80 11.27
C GLU A 170 7.97 -11.09 12.19
N LEU A 171 7.00 -11.82 12.74
CA LEU A 171 6.04 -11.27 13.69
C LEU A 171 6.73 -10.79 14.99
N LEU A 172 7.66 -11.57 15.54
CA LEU A 172 8.38 -11.21 16.76
C LEU A 172 9.30 -10.01 16.54
N ASP A 173 9.96 -9.93 15.39
CA ASP A 173 10.79 -8.79 15.00
C ASP A 173 9.94 -7.52 14.89
N ALA A 174 8.80 -7.59 14.20
CA ALA A 174 7.85 -6.48 14.11
C ALA A 174 7.32 -6.06 15.49
N ALA A 175 6.92 -7.03 16.32
CA ALA A 175 6.39 -6.77 17.65
C ALA A 175 7.45 -6.17 18.60
N SER A 176 8.72 -6.53 18.44
CA SER A 176 9.81 -6.05 19.30
C SER A 176 10.40 -4.70 18.87
N SER A 177 10.07 -4.21 17.66
CA SER A 177 10.60 -2.96 17.08
C SER A 177 10.28 -1.67 17.85
N GLY A 178 9.27 -1.70 18.73
CA GLY A 178 8.82 -0.54 19.51
C GLY A 178 7.85 0.40 18.75
N GLY A 179 7.71 0.25 17.43
CA GLY A 179 6.75 1.02 16.63
C GLY A 179 5.30 0.60 16.86
N ALA A 180 4.37 1.50 16.52
CA ALA A 180 2.94 1.20 16.40
C ALA A 180 2.59 0.53 15.06
N VAL A 181 3.49 0.62 14.07
CA VAL A 181 3.37 0.03 12.76
C VAL A 181 4.64 -0.75 12.39
N ASP A 182 4.50 -1.82 11.63
CA ASP A 182 5.65 -2.57 11.11
C ASP A 182 6.33 -1.85 9.93
N GLN A 183 7.50 -2.34 9.56
CA GLN A 183 8.35 -1.73 8.52
C GLN A 183 7.68 -1.57 7.15
N TYR A 184 6.78 -2.48 6.75
CA TYR A 184 6.14 -2.40 5.43
C TYR A 184 4.96 -1.42 5.44
N LEU A 185 4.23 -1.36 6.56
CA LEU A 185 3.14 -0.41 6.71
C LEU A 185 3.67 1.02 6.79
N GLN A 186 4.83 1.24 7.43
CA GLN A 186 5.50 2.56 7.47
C GLN A 186 5.62 3.17 6.08
N ASP A 187 6.11 2.40 5.10
CA ASP A 187 6.29 2.85 3.72
C ASP A 187 4.96 3.19 3.03
N GLN A 188 3.94 2.35 3.26
CA GLN A 188 2.66 2.44 2.56
C GLN A 188 1.81 3.62 3.03
N LEU A 189 1.98 4.07 4.29
CA LEU A 189 1.20 5.17 4.85
C LEU A 189 1.75 6.55 4.48
N ILE A 190 3.00 6.68 4.02
CA ILE A 190 3.62 7.98 3.68
C ILE A 190 2.80 8.77 2.67
N LEU A 191 2.31 8.11 1.61
CA LEU A 191 1.49 8.76 0.59
C LEU A 191 0.15 9.24 1.17
N LEU A 192 -0.47 8.44 2.04
CA LEU A 192 -1.75 8.80 2.67
C LEU A 192 -1.56 9.99 3.61
N MET A 193 -0.51 9.98 4.44
CA MET A 193 -0.14 11.10 5.31
C MET A 193 0.10 12.38 4.51
N ALA A 194 0.83 12.31 3.39
CA ALA A 194 1.13 13.46 2.56
C ALA A 194 -0.12 14.08 1.91
N LEU A 195 -1.08 13.26 1.50
CA LEU A 195 -2.30 13.71 0.81
C LEU A 195 -3.43 14.09 1.77
N ALA A 196 -3.41 13.59 3.01
CA ALA A 196 -4.42 13.86 4.02
C ALA A 196 -4.50 15.34 4.42
N LYS A 197 -5.69 15.78 4.83
CA LYS A 197 -5.90 17.11 5.39
C LYS A 197 -5.54 17.12 6.88
N GLY A 198 -4.56 17.93 7.24
CA GLY A 198 -4.09 18.14 8.61
C GLY A 198 -2.87 17.31 8.97
N GLN A 199 -2.58 17.23 10.27
CA GLN A 199 -1.37 16.59 10.79
C GLN A 199 -1.58 15.10 11.12
N SER A 200 -0.80 14.24 10.48
CA SER A 200 -0.75 12.80 10.79
C SER A 200 0.50 12.48 11.62
N ARG A 201 0.37 11.55 12.57
CA ARG A 201 1.49 11.12 13.43
C ARG A 201 1.55 9.60 13.48
N MET A 202 2.77 9.06 13.45
CA MET A 202 3.02 7.62 13.41
C MET A 202 4.28 7.27 14.19
N LEU A 203 4.11 6.53 15.28
CA LEU A 203 5.21 5.94 16.04
C LEU A 203 5.79 4.78 15.25
N CYS A 204 7.06 4.92 14.87
CA CYS A 204 7.80 3.95 14.07
C CYS A 204 8.95 3.37 14.89
N GLY A 205 9.33 2.13 14.56
CA GLY A 205 10.68 1.64 14.86
C GLY A 205 11.71 2.33 13.95
N PRO A 206 12.90 1.73 13.76
CA PRO A 206 13.90 2.25 12.84
C PRO A 206 13.34 2.39 11.42
N LEU A 207 13.54 3.55 10.80
CA LEU A 207 13.04 3.80 9.44
C LEU A 207 13.84 3.01 8.41
N THR A 208 13.13 2.30 7.52
CA THR A 208 13.77 1.63 6.39
C THR A 208 14.24 2.64 5.34
N LEU A 209 15.17 2.22 4.47
CA LEU A 209 15.56 3.01 3.30
C LEU A 209 14.37 3.26 2.35
N HIS A 210 13.41 2.33 2.31
CA HIS A 210 12.17 2.51 1.56
C HIS A 210 11.32 3.63 2.15
N THR A 211 11.17 3.69 3.48
CA THR A 211 10.40 4.74 4.15
C THR A 211 11.04 6.10 3.92
N GLN A 212 12.35 6.19 4.09
CA GLN A 212 13.11 7.43 3.88
C GLN A 212 12.99 7.93 2.43
N THR A 213 13.05 7.00 1.46
CA THR A 213 12.86 7.33 0.04
C THR A 213 11.43 7.78 -0.24
N ALA A 214 10.42 7.10 0.32
CA ALA A 214 9.02 7.48 0.17
C ALA A 214 8.76 8.89 0.71
N ILE A 215 9.32 9.24 1.89
CA ILE A 215 9.24 10.60 2.46
C ILE A 215 9.88 11.61 1.51
N HIS A 216 11.07 11.31 0.99
CA HIS A 216 11.78 12.18 0.06
C HIS A 216 10.96 12.45 -1.22
N ILE A 217 10.44 11.40 -1.85
CA ILE A 217 9.63 11.51 -3.08
C ILE A 217 8.31 12.23 -2.79
N ALA A 218 7.63 11.94 -1.68
CA ALA A 218 6.42 12.65 -1.28
C ALA A 218 6.68 14.16 -1.14
N ARG A 219 7.74 14.57 -0.43
CA ARG A 219 8.15 15.98 -0.32
C ARG A 219 8.39 16.63 -1.68
N LEU A 220 9.08 15.93 -2.59
CA LEU A 220 9.38 16.47 -3.91
C LEU A 220 8.12 16.73 -4.73
N LEU A 221 7.18 15.77 -4.73
CA LEU A 221 5.99 15.79 -5.57
C LEU A 221 4.84 16.61 -4.99
N THR A 222 4.56 16.49 -3.69
CA THR A 222 3.38 17.11 -3.05
C THR A 222 3.71 18.40 -2.31
N LYS A 223 4.97 18.60 -1.91
CA LYS A 223 5.40 19.64 -0.96
C LYS A 223 4.87 19.47 0.47
N ALA A 224 4.33 18.29 0.82
CA ALA A 224 4.00 17.96 2.20
C ALA A 224 5.25 18.06 3.10
N GLU A 225 5.05 18.52 4.32
CA GLU A 225 6.13 18.63 5.30
C GLU A 225 6.18 17.37 6.15
N PHE A 226 7.39 16.90 6.43
CA PHE A 226 7.61 15.76 7.33
C PHE A 226 8.64 16.16 8.37
N SER A 227 8.50 15.68 9.60
CA SER A 227 9.50 15.80 10.65
C SER A 227 9.64 14.49 11.40
N LEU A 228 10.80 14.29 12.01
CA LEU A 228 11.12 13.14 12.83
C LEU A 228 11.50 13.63 14.22
N GLU A 229 10.80 13.12 15.22
CA GLU A 229 11.13 13.33 16.63
C GLU A 229 11.62 11.99 17.17
N HIS A 230 12.91 11.91 17.52
CA HIS A 230 13.45 10.72 18.15
C HIS A 230 12.86 10.58 19.56
N ILE A 231 12.39 9.38 19.88
CA ILE A 231 11.88 9.04 21.20
C ILE A 231 12.89 8.10 21.83
N ASP A 232 13.52 8.57 22.90
CA ASP A 232 14.39 7.74 23.74
C ASP A 232 13.54 6.65 24.39
N SER A 233 13.74 5.40 23.97
CA SER A 233 13.09 4.25 24.59
C SER A 233 13.96 3.70 25.73
N GLU A 234 13.32 3.25 26.81
CA GLU A 234 13.99 2.67 27.99
C GLU A 234 14.78 1.38 27.66
N GLU A 235 14.56 0.77 26.49
CA GLU A 235 15.16 -0.51 26.08
C GLU A 235 16.31 -0.35 25.06
N GLY A 236 16.80 0.86 24.79
CA GLY A 236 17.88 1.09 23.82
C GLY A 236 17.48 0.83 22.35
N LYS A 237 16.18 0.78 22.07
CA LYS A 237 15.62 0.66 20.72
C LYS A 237 15.40 2.04 20.13
N GLU A 238 15.84 2.24 18.89
CA GLU A 238 15.61 3.48 18.17
C GLU A 238 14.16 3.53 17.70
N THR A 239 13.36 4.35 18.36
CA THR A 239 11.98 4.68 17.96
C THR A 239 11.88 6.14 17.58
N CYS A 240 11.03 6.46 16.62
CA CYS A 240 10.78 7.84 16.24
C CYS A 240 9.29 8.10 15.99
N MET A 241 8.84 9.28 16.37
CA MET A 241 7.57 9.82 15.92
C MET A 241 7.77 10.47 14.55
N LEU A 242 7.18 9.86 13.52
CA LEU A 242 7.05 10.51 12.22
C LEU A 242 5.81 11.40 12.23
N VAL A 243 6.01 12.67 11.93
CA VAL A 243 4.94 13.66 11.81
C VAL A 243 4.89 14.16 10.37
N CYS A 244 3.69 14.30 9.82
CA CYS A 244 3.47 14.87 8.49
C CYS A 244 2.35 15.90 8.53
N GLU A 245 2.62 17.11 8.03
CA GLU A 245 1.59 18.08 7.68
C GLU A 245 1.18 17.82 6.23
N GLY A 246 0.02 17.19 6.05
CA GLY A 246 -0.47 16.79 4.75
C GLY A 246 -1.09 17.95 3.97
N ILE A 247 -1.05 17.87 2.63
CA ILE A 247 -1.50 18.95 1.75
C ILE A 247 -3.03 19.10 1.68
N GLY A 248 -3.78 18.15 2.23
CA GLY A 248 -5.24 18.10 2.12
C GLY A 248 -5.72 18.08 0.67
N HIS A 249 -5.25 17.12 -0.12
CA HIS A 249 -5.65 16.98 -1.51
C HIS A 249 -7.14 16.68 -1.61
N ILE A 250 -7.85 17.45 -2.45
CA ILE A 250 -9.29 17.37 -2.63
C ILE A 250 -9.60 16.79 -4.00
N ASN A 251 -10.55 15.86 -4.03
CA ASN A 251 -11.13 15.37 -5.29
C ASN A 251 -12.08 16.43 -5.86
N SER A 252 -11.67 17.08 -6.95
CA SER A 252 -12.46 18.12 -7.61
C SER A 252 -13.76 17.59 -8.24
N HIS A 253 -13.88 16.28 -8.47
CA HIS A 253 -15.07 15.66 -9.05
C HIS A 253 -16.21 15.47 -8.07
N LEU A 254 -15.93 15.40 -6.76
CA LEU A 254 -16.90 15.06 -5.72
C LEU A 254 -17.26 16.26 -4.85
N GLN A 255 -17.44 17.45 -5.43
CA GLN A 255 -17.71 18.71 -4.71
C GLN A 255 -18.48 18.49 -3.40
N LEU A 256 -17.87 18.92 -2.28
CA LEU A 256 -18.52 18.89 -0.97
C LEU A 256 -19.87 19.62 -1.08
N PRO A 257 -20.96 19.09 -0.52
CA PRO A 257 -22.21 19.84 -0.47
C PRO A 257 -21.91 21.20 0.18
N ALA A 258 -22.30 22.28 -0.51
CA ALA A 258 -22.12 23.64 0.00
C ALA A 258 -22.69 23.71 1.42
N GLU A 259 -21.88 24.13 2.39
CA GLU A 259 -22.34 24.38 3.74
C GLU A 259 -23.53 25.35 3.65
N SER A 260 -24.73 24.84 3.96
CA SER A 260 -25.94 25.64 4.05
C SER A 260 -25.73 26.68 5.13
N SER A 261 -25.68 27.94 4.67
CA SER A 261 -25.43 29.16 5.44
C SER A 261 -26.45 29.40 6.54
#